data_AF-A0A925Q7R8-F1
#
_entry.id   AF-A0A925Q7R8-F1
#
_cell.length_a   1.000
_cell.length_b   1.000
_cell.length_c   1.000
_cell.angle_alpha   90.00
_cell.angle_beta   90.00
_cell.angle_gamma   90.00
#
_symmetry.space_group_name_H-M   'P 1'
#
loop_
_entity.id
_entity.type
_entity.pdbx_description
1 polymer ?
#
loop_
_entity_poly.entity_id
_entity_poly.type
_entity_poly.pdbx_seq_one_letter_code
_entity_poly.pdbx_strand_id
1 'polypeptide(L)' 'LYAEAFDAAGKLDKLEGFASDFGADFYGLPRNADKITLIKRGWQPPASYPMADGKLVPMRAGETVAWELAA' A
#
# COMPACT_ATOMS: atom_id res chain seq x y z
N LEU A 1 -2.11 2.22 3.44
CA LEU A 1 -3.07 1.21 3.92
C LEU A 1 -2.40 0.07 4.69
N TYR A 2 -1.79 -0.95 4.06
CA TYR A 2 -1.15 -2.03 4.84
C TYR A 2 -0.06 -1.51 5.79
N ALA A 3 0.79 -0.59 5.31
CA ALA A 3 1.79 0.05 6.17
C ALA A 3 1.16 0.74 7.40
N GLU A 4 -0.01 1.37 7.27
CA GLU A 4 -0.71 1.99 8.41
C GLU A 4 -1.21 0.96 9.40
N ALA A 5 -1.76 -0.15 8.93
CA ALA A 5 -2.25 -1.22 9.80
C ALA A 5 -1.10 -1.84 10.62
N PHE A 6 0.05 -2.10 9.98
CA PHE A 6 1.22 -2.66 10.66
C PHE A 6 1.94 -1.64 11.54
N ASP A 7 2.00 -0.36 11.14
CA ASP A 7 2.52 0.74 11.97
C ASP A 7 1.68 0.95 13.23
N ALA A 8 0.34 0.98 13.10
CA ALA A 8 -0.57 1.08 14.24
C ALA A 8 -0.44 -0.10 15.22
N ALA A 9 -0.11 -1.29 14.71
CA ALA A 9 0.17 -2.46 15.53
C ALA A 9 1.60 -2.50 16.11
N GLY A 10 2.48 -1.57 15.74
CA GLY A 10 3.89 -1.60 16.11
C GLY A 10 4.65 -2.81 15.52
N LYS A 11 4.25 -3.25 14.32
CA LYS A 11 4.75 -4.46 13.64
C LYS A 11 5.24 -4.20 12.20
N LEU A 12 5.78 -3.02 11.92
CA LEU A 12 6.31 -2.71 10.57
C LEU A 12 7.35 -3.73 10.07
N ASP A 13 8.11 -4.36 10.97
CA ASP A 13 9.06 -5.43 10.65
C ASP A 13 8.41 -6.67 10.02
N LYS A 14 7.08 -6.82 10.12
CA LYS A 14 6.32 -7.93 9.52
C LYS A 14 5.67 -7.59 8.18
N LEU A 15 5.73 -6.33 7.76
CA LEU A 15 5.04 -5.87 6.54
C LEU A 15 5.60 -6.51 5.28
N GLU A 16 6.93 -6.61 5.14
CA GLU A 16 7.58 -7.18 3.94
C GLU A 16 7.18 -8.65 3.74
N GLY A 17 7.25 -9.45 4.82
CA GLY A 17 6.81 -10.84 4.78
C GLY A 17 5.36 -10.97 4.30
N PHE A 18 4.46 -10.17 4.87
CA PHE A 18 3.04 -10.16 4.51
C PHE A 18 2.78 -9.70 3.06
N ALA A 19 3.42 -8.62 2.62
CA ALA A 19 3.09 -7.95 1.37
C ALA A 19 3.87 -8.48 0.15
N SER A 20 5.00 -9.17 0.35
CA SER A 20 5.91 -9.58 -0.73
C SER A 20 6.26 -11.07 -0.71
N ASP A 21 6.60 -11.63 0.46
CA ASP A 21 7.22 -12.96 0.51
C ASP A 21 6.21 -14.10 0.61
N PHE A 22 5.32 -14.07 1.60
CA PHE A 22 4.50 -15.23 1.95
C PHE A 22 3.53 -15.64 0.84
N GLY A 23 3.04 -14.68 0.05
CA GLY A 23 2.23 -14.97 -1.12
C GLY A 23 3.02 -15.72 -2.20
N ALA A 24 4.21 -15.21 -2.56
CA ALA A 24 5.06 -15.84 -3.58
C ALA A 24 5.44 -17.28 -3.16
N ASP A 25 5.86 -17.47 -1.91
CA ASP A 25 6.20 -18.78 -1.36
C ASP A 25 5.00 -19.74 -1.40
N PHE A 26 3.81 -19.28 -1.00
CA PHE A 26 2.59 -20.09 -0.99
C PHE A 26 2.17 -20.55 -2.39
N TYR A 27 2.30 -19.66 -3.39
CA TYR A 27 1.95 -19.96 -4.77
C TYR A 27 3.07 -20.62 -5.57
N GLY A 28 4.26 -20.84 -4.98
CA GLY A 28 5.41 -21.40 -5.67
C GLY A 28 5.97 -20.49 -6.77
N LEU A 29 5.82 -19.17 -6.61
CA LEU A 29 6.33 -18.15 -7.53
C LEU A 29 7.67 -17.59 -7.03
N PRO A 30 8.54 -17.10 -7.93
CA PRO A 30 9.76 -16.41 -7.51
C PRO A 30 9.43 -15.12 -6.76
N ARG A 31 10.20 -14.83 -5.72
CA ARG A 31 10.10 -13.56 -4.99
C ARG A 31 10.55 -12.39 -5.87
N ASN A 32 9.93 -11.23 -5.67
CA ASN A 32 10.34 -10.01 -6.35
C ASN A 32 11.78 -9.63 -5.93
N ALA A 33 12.61 -9.26 -6.91
CA ALA A 33 13.96 -8.76 -6.67
C ALA A 33 14.00 -7.23 -6.52
N ASP A 34 12.99 -6.56 -7.06
CA ASP A 34 12.86 -5.11 -7.00
C ASP A 34 12.48 -4.66 -5.58
N LYS A 35 12.90 -3.43 -5.26
CA LYS A 35 12.59 -2.79 -3.98
C LYS A 35 11.82 -1.51 -4.21
N ILE A 36 10.83 -1.30 -3.36
CA ILE A 36 10.13 -0.03 -3.22
C ILE A 36 10.39 0.54 -1.84
N THR A 37 10.28 1.86 -1.70
CA THR A 37 10.41 2.54 -0.41
C THR A 37 9.09 3.17 -0.04
N LEU A 38 8.63 2.93 1.18
CA LEU A 38 7.48 3.62 1.77
C LEU A 38 7.98 4.70 2.74
N ILE A 39 7.45 5.91 2.60
CA ILE A 39 7.75 7.04 3.46
C ILE A 39 6.55 7.37 4.34
N LYS A 40 6.78 7.62 5.63
CA LYS A 40 5.74 8.06 6.56
C LYS A 40 5.44 9.54 6.34
N ARG A 41 4.70 9.82 5.26
CA ARG A 41 4.26 11.15 4.86
C ARG A 41 2.76 11.09 4.60
N GLY A 42 2.02 11.93 5.32
CA GLY A 42 0.59 12.07 5.13
C GLY A 42 0.28 12.64 3.75
N TRP A 43 -0.62 11.97 3.02
CA TRP A 43 -1.13 12.45 1.74
C TRP A 43 -2.64 12.17 1.65
N GLN A 44 -3.33 12.89 0.77
CA GLN A 44 -4.76 12.71 0.54
C GLN A 44 -4.98 12.19 -0.88
N PRO A 45 -5.59 11.01 -1.06
CA PRO A 45 -5.95 10.55 -2.38
C PRO A 45 -7.06 11.46 -2.96
N PRO A 46 -7.08 11.64 -4.30
CA PRO A 46 -8.13 12.38 -4.98
C PRO A 46 -9.53 11.86 -4.60
N ALA A 47 -10.52 12.76 -4.60
CA ALA A 47 -11.91 12.39 -4.32
C ALA A 47 -12.48 11.40 -5.35
N SER A 48 -12.00 11.48 -6.60
CA SER A 48 -12.33 10.52 -7.65
C SER A 48 -11.29 10.52 -8.76
N TYR A 49 -11.14 9.39 -9.44
CA TYR A 49 -10.43 9.27 -10.70
C TYR A 49 -11.43 9.17 -11.86
N PRO A 50 -11.16 9.80 -13.02
CA PRO A 50 -11.97 9.58 -14.21
C PRO A 50 -11.80 8.14 -14.72
N MET A 51 -12.90 7.50 -15.10
CA MET A 51 -12.96 6.21 -15.79
C MET A 51 -13.76 6.38 -17.09
N ALA A 52 -13.59 5.45 -18.04
CA ALA A 52 -14.20 5.55 -19.37
C ALA A 52 -15.72 5.76 -19.34
N ASP A 53 -16.41 5.14 -18.39
CA ASP A 53 -17.85 5.14 -18.21
C ASP A 53 -18.29 5.73 -16.84
N GLY A 54 -17.43 6.50 -16.16
CA GLY A 54 -17.81 7.11 -14.89
C GLY A 54 -16.66 7.64 -14.04
N LYS A 55 -16.86 7.56 -12.73
CA LYS A 55 -15.88 7.99 -11.71
C LYS A 55 -15.57 6.84 -10.77
N LEU A 56 -14.29 6.60 -10.52
CA LEU A 56 -13.84 5.68 -9.49
C LEU A 56 -13.52 6.47 -8.22
N VAL A 57 -14.26 6.19 -7.14
CA VAL A 57 -13.99 6.75 -5.81
C VAL A 57 -13.01 5.82 -5.10
N PRO A 58 -11.77 6.23 -4.83
CA PRO A 58 -10.83 5.37 -4.11
C PRO A 58 -11.27 5.17 -2.66
N MET A 59 -10.89 4.02 -2.09
CA MET A 59 -11.00 3.86 -0.64
C MET A 59 -10.17 4.94 0.05
N ARG A 60 -10.70 5.56 1.11
CA ARG A 60 -10.12 6.73 1.80
C ARG A 60 -10.13 8.03 0.98
N ALA A 61 -10.99 8.17 -0.03
CA ALA A 61 -11.19 9.42 -0.75
C ALA A 61 -11.46 10.59 0.22
N GLY A 62 -10.65 11.65 0.14
CA GLY A 62 -10.77 12.84 1.00
C GLY A 62 -10.27 12.65 2.44
N GLU A 63 -9.81 11.45 2.83
CA GLU A 63 -9.15 11.19 4.10
C GLU A 63 -7.63 11.20 3.95
N THR A 64 -6.91 11.48 5.04
CA THR A 64 -5.45 11.37 5.03
C THR A 64 -5.01 9.91 5.17
N VAL A 65 -4.09 9.50 4.29
CA VAL A 65 -3.33 8.25 4.35
C VAL A 65 -1.93 8.58 4.85
N ALA A 66 -1.44 7.91 5.89
CA ALA A 66 -0.22 8.29 6.61
C ALA A 66 1.09 7.83 5.94
N TRP A 67 1.00 6.94 4.95
CA TRP A 67 2.14 6.37 4.24
C TRP A 67 2.00 6.53 2.74
N GLU A 68 3.09 6.91 2.10
CA GLU A 68 3.19 7.18 0.66
C GLU A 68 4.32 6.34 0.06
N LEU A 69 4.21 5.98 -1.22
CA LEU A 69 5.33 5.42 -1.98
C LEU A 69 6.34 6.52 -2.27
N ALA A 70 7.63 6.26 -2.10
CA ALA A 70 8.66 7.17 -2.57
C ALA A 70 8.56 7.32 -4.10
N ALA A 71 8.70 8.56 -4.58
CA ALA A 71 8.72 8.88 -6.00
C ALA A 71 9.98 8.35 -6.70
#